data_AF-A0A3D5B6C5-F1
#
_entry.id   AF-A0A3D5B6C5-F1
#
_cell.length_a   1.000
_cell.length_b   1.000
_cell.length_c   1.000
_cell.angle_alpha   90.00
_cell.angle_beta   90.00
_cell.angle_gamma   90.00
#
_symmetry.space_group_name_H-M   'P 1'
#
loop_
_entity.id
_entity.type
_entity.pdbx_description
1 polymer ?
#
loop_
_entity_poly.entity_id
_entity_poly.type
_entity_poly.pdbx_seq_one_letter_code
_entity_poly.pdbx_strand_id
1 'polypeptide(L)'
;PDYFFAKSPERALIAPNNLLILLQHIRCAAFELPFQANEGFGAIPKDQIQAFLELLSKKGELHQQADRYFWMADRYPAGDISLRNATPDQITLVTQEGPKARTIGQVDLNSAYWMVHPEAVYLHEGTSYLVEDLNLETGTAHLKQVLIDYYTQSKTNTQVEEISRLKEEQVPGGAKALGEILVTKQVTGYKKIRWYTHEFLGSGEVSLPPTLLNTIGYWITLDQTTVDRIKDQNLWNAEPNDYGPNWDAIRKQVLRRDGERCQVCGAAGDDQPLHVHHLQPLRNFINIDAANQLQNLITLCPACHQLAEIGVRVRSGMAGFSYILHSLAPLLLMCDGEDIDVHYDPNSTLGEGLPTVVLFDNIPGGLGLSETLYSLHQEFLQQAYETVSYCECEDGCPSCVGPIGEEGSGGKEETLAILKALLGL
;
A
#
# COMPACT_ATOMS: atom_id res chain seq x y z
N PRO A 1 26.51 -13.25 -3.37
CA PRO A 1 26.29 -13.86 -4.71
C PRO A 1 25.64 -15.24 -4.58
N ASP A 2 26.13 -16.07 -3.65
CA ASP A 2 25.68 -17.45 -3.49
C ASP A 2 24.18 -17.58 -3.21
N TYR A 3 23.58 -16.65 -2.46
CA TYR A 3 22.12 -16.58 -2.25
C TYR A 3 21.33 -16.53 -3.58
N PHE A 4 21.75 -15.67 -4.51
CA PHE A 4 21.11 -15.51 -5.82
C PHE A 4 21.32 -16.74 -6.71
N PHE A 5 22.53 -17.31 -6.72
CA PHE A 5 22.84 -18.46 -7.58
C PHE A 5 22.35 -19.81 -7.03
N ALA A 6 22.06 -19.91 -5.73
CA ALA A 6 21.60 -21.14 -5.09
C ALA A 6 20.06 -21.29 -5.09
N LYS A 7 19.31 -20.19 -5.25
CA LYS A 7 17.85 -20.21 -5.27
C LYS A 7 17.32 -20.71 -6.61
N SER A 8 16.24 -21.48 -6.56
CA SER A 8 15.47 -21.87 -7.74
C SER A 8 14.79 -20.63 -8.34
N PRO A 9 14.61 -20.56 -9.68
CA PRO A 9 13.86 -19.49 -10.32
C PRO A 9 12.41 -19.35 -9.81
N GLU A 10 11.78 -18.26 -10.23
CA GLU A 10 10.39 -17.86 -10.01
C GLU A 10 9.38 -18.99 -10.17
N ARG A 11 8.39 -18.99 -9.27
CA ARG A 11 7.26 -19.91 -9.35
C ARG A 11 6.22 -19.28 -10.27
N ALA A 12 5.96 -19.92 -11.40
CA ALA A 12 4.79 -19.59 -12.20
C ALA A 12 3.53 -20.09 -11.49
N LEU A 13 2.85 -19.18 -10.78
CA LEU A 13 1.53 -19.45 -10.20
C LEU A 13 0.45 -19.03 -11.20
N ILE A 14 -0.56 -19.88 -11.35
CA ILE A 14 -1.76 -19.58 -12.14
C ILE A 14 -3.00 -19.87 -11.29
N ALA A 15 -3.98 -18.98 -11.35
CA ALA A 15 -5.28 -19.15 -10.72
C ALA A 15 -6.37 -19.25 -11.81
N PRO A 16 -6.43 -20.35 -12.59
CA PRO A 16 -7.40 -20.48 -13.68
C PRO A 16 -8.85 -20.45 -13.21
N ASN A 17 -9.08 -20.74 -11.93
CA ASN A 17 -10.40 -20.73 -11.30
C ASN A 17 -10.72 -19.40 -10.63
N ASN A 18 -9.90 -18.36 -10.83
CA ASN A 18 -10.20 -17.01 -10.39
C ASN A 18 -11.55 -16.58 -10.98
N LEU A 19 -12.49 -16.17 -10.11
CA LEU A 19 -13.89 -15.97 -10.47
C LEU A 19 -14.08 -14.99 -11.65
N LEU A 20 -13.33 -13.88 -11.67
CA LEU A 20 -13.47 -12.85 -12.69
C LEU A 20 -12.97 -13.36 -14.06
N ILE A 21 -11.81 -14.01 -14.06
CA ILE A 21 -11.20 -14.60 -15.25
C ILE A 21 -12.08 -15.75 -15.77
N LEU A 22 -12.49 -16.65 -14.89
CA LEU A 22 -13.31 -17.81 -15.22
C LEU A 22 -14.65 -17.40 -15.83
N LEU A 23 -15.35 -16.40 -15.25
CA LEU A 23 -16.62 -15.94 -15.77
C LEU A 23 -16.48 -15.31 -17.16
N GLN A 24 -15.41 -14.56 -17.41
CA GLN A 24 -15.08 -14.01 -18.72
C GLN A 24 -14.85 -15.12 -19.74
N HIS A 25 -14.06 -16.15 -19.40
CA HIS A 25 -13.79 -17.26 -20.30
C HIS A 25 -14.98 -18.18 -20.54
N ILE A 26 -15.86 -18.39 -19.54
CA ILE A 26 -17.12 -19.13 -19.74
C ILE A 26 -18.01 -18.41 -20.77
N ARG A 27 -18.09 -17.08 -20.74
CA ARG A 27 -18.83 -16.29 -21.74
C ARG A 27 -18.26 -16.47 -23.14
N CYS A 28 -16.93 -16.38 -23.30
CA CYS A 28 -16.26 -16.65 -24.57
C CYS A 28 -16.52 -18.07 -25.06
N ALA A 29 -16.35 -19.08 -24.20
CA ALA A 29 -16.56 -20.47 -24.55
C ALA A 29 -18.01 -20.74 -24.98
N ALA A 30 -18.99 -20.14 -24.29
CA ALA A 30 -20.41 -20.30 -24.64
C ALA A 30 -20.80 -19.59 -25.94
N PHE A 31 -20.12 -18.49 -26.28
CA PHE A 31 -20.24 -17.81 -27.56
C PHE A 31 -19.65 -18.66 -28.70
N GLU A 32 -18.50 -19.28 -28.48
CA GLU A 32 -17.84 -20.13 -29.47
C GLU A 32 -18.63 -21.42 -29.74
N LEU A 33 -19.04 -22.13 -28.68
CA LEU A 33 -19.80 -23.37 -28.77
C LEU A 33 -20.81 -23.51 -27.62
N PRO A 34 -22.03 -24.02 -27.89
CA PRO A 34 -23.03 -24.21 -26.85
C PRO A 34 -22.60 -25.26 -25.81
N PHE A 35 -22.61 -24.87 -24.54
CA PHE A 35 -22.29 -25.74 -23.41
C PHE A 35 -23.34 -26.84 -23.24
N GLN A 36 -22.93 -28.05 -22.89
CA GLN A 36 -23.82 -29.11 -22.38
C GLN A 36 -24.03 -28.96 -20.88
N ALA A 37 -25.23 -29.23 -20.37
CA ALA A 37 -25.50 -29.06 -18.92
C ALA A 37 -24.70 -30.04 -18.04
N ASN A 38 -24.19 -31.13 -18.62
CA ASN A 38 -23.45 -32.18 -17.91
C ASN A 38 -21.93 -32.11 -18.06
N GLU A 39 -21.39 -31.07 -18.71
CA GLU A 39 -19.95 -30.95 -18.96
C GLU A 39 -19.24 -30.00 -17.97
N GLY A 40 -17.95 -30.26 -17.74
CA GLY A 40 -17.05 -29.40 -16.97
C GLY A 40 -16.28 -28.43 -17.87
N PHE A 41 -15.44 -27.59 -17.27
CA PHE A 41 -14.61 -26.60 -17.97
C PHE A 41 -13.28 -26.48 -17.23
N GLY A 42 -12.23 -27.01 -17.85
CA GLY A 42 -10.92 -27.13 -17.22
C GLY A 42 -10.98 -27.98 -15.93
N ALA A 43 -10.58 -27.38 -14.81
CA ALA A 43 -10.61 -28.02 -13.50
C ALA A 43 -11.96 -27.89 -12.76
N ILE A 44 -12.92 -27.15 -13.32
CA ILE A 44 -14.23 -26.92 -12.69
C ILE A 44 -15.18 -28.09 -13.02
N PRO A 45 -15.72 -28.79 -12.01
CA PRO A 45 -16.67 -29.88 -12.22
C PRO A 45 -18.04 -29.36 -12.68
N LYS A 46 -18.81 -30.22 -13.35
CA LYS A 46 -20.12 -29.89 -13.94
C LYS A 46 -21.08 -29.20 -12.97
N ASP A 47 -21.07 -29.62 -11.72
CA ASP A 47 -21.94 -29.15 -10.64
C ASP A 47 -21.66 -27.68 -10.26
N GLN A 48 -20.41 -27.24 -10.35
CA GLN A 48 -20.05 -25.83 -10.14
C GLN A 48 -20.33 -24.98 -11.38
N ILE A 49 -20.12 -25.53 -12.59
CA ILE A 49 -20.41 -24.84 -13.86
C ILE A 49 -21.88 -24.52 -14.01
N GLN A 50 -22.73 -25.47 -13.63
CA GLN A 50 -24.17 -25.33 -13.70
C GLN A 50 -24.65 -24.01 -13.05
N ALA A 51 -24.07 -23.64 -11.91
CA ALA A 51 -24.40 -22.38 -11.23
C ALA A 51 -24.04 -21.14 -12.06
N PHE A 52 -22.90 -21.16 -12.77
CA PHE A 52 -22.48 -20.08 -13.67
C PHE A 52 -23.39 -19.98 -14.91
N LEU A 53 -23.71 -21.10 -15.54
CA LEU A 53 -24.59 -21.14 -16.70
C LEU A 53 -26.00 -20.64 -16.36
N GLU A 54 -26.54 -21.06 -15.21
CA GLU A 54 -27.82 -20.57 -14.70
C GLU A 54 -27.81 -19.08 -14.40
N LEU A 55 -26.71 -18.57 -13.80
CA LEU A 55 -26.54 -17.13 -13.56
C LEU A 55 -26.55 -16.34 -14.86
N LEU A 56 -25.80 -16.79 -15.87
CA LEU A 56 -25.73 -16.14 -17.18
C LEU A 56 -27.06 -16.22 -17.93
N SER A 57 -27.81 -17.32 -17.77
CA SER A 57 -29.17 -17.42 -18.30
C SER A 57 -30.14 -16.48 -17.62
N LYS A 58 -30.07 -16.32 -16.30
CA LYS A 58 -30.88 -15.33 -15.56
C LYS A 58 -30.55 -13.89 -15.97
N LYS A 59 -29.29 -13.61 -16.33
CA LYS A 59 -28.86 -12.32 -16.89
C LYS A 59 -29.27 -12.11 -18.35
N GLY A 60 -29.88 -13.10 -19.00
CA GLY A 60 -30.28 -13.04 -20.40
C GLY A 60 -29.12 -13.15 -21.40
N GLU A 61 -27.93 -13.55 -20.96
CA GLU A 61 -26.78 -13.75 -21.85
C GLU A 61 -26.82 -15.13 -22.51
N LEU A 62 -27.31 -16.14 -21.78
CA LEU A 62 -27.49 -17.51 -22.28
C LEU A 62 -28.97 -17.91 -22.33
N HIS A 63 -29.33 -18.75 -23.28
CA HIS A 63 -30.62 -19.43 -23.31
C HIS A 63 -30.43 -20.93 -23.23
N GLN A 64 -31.10 -21.56 -22.26
CA GLN A 64 -31.11 -23.01 -22.15
C GLN A 64 -32.19 -23.59 -23.08
N GLN A 65 -31.77 -24.48 -23.97
CA GLN A 65 -32.67 -25.27 -24.80
C GLN A 65 -32.29 -26.75 -24.68
N ALA A 66 -33.21 -27.56 -24.16
CA ALA A 66 -32.96 -28.94 -23.79
C ALA A 66 -31.73 -29.04 -22.85
N ASP A 67 -30.73 -29.85 -23.19
CA ASP A 67 -29.52 -30.09 -22.39
C ASP A 67 -28.35 -29.16 -22.77
N ARG A 68 -28.62 -28.04 -23.45
CA ARG A 68 -27.58 -27.13 -23.95
C ARG A 68 -27.87 -25.66 -23.66
N TYR A 69 -26.81 -24.90 -23.44
CA TYR A 69 -26.83 -23.46 -23.22
C TYR A 69 -26.25 -22.74 -24.43
N PHE A 70 -27.05 -21.87 -25.04
CA PHE A 70 -26.69 -21.11 -26.24
C PHE A 70 -26.46 -19.64 -25.90
N TRP A 71 -25.44 -19.03 -26.48
CA TRP A 71 -25.24 -17.60 -26.40
C TRP A 71 -26.31 -16.84 -27.19
N MET A 72 -26.97 -15.88 -26.55
CA MET A 72 -28.07 -15.10 -27.14
C MET A 72 -27.87 -13.58 -27.08
N ALA A 73 -26.79 -13.11 -26.44
CA ALA A 73 -26.53 -11.68 -26.36
C ALA A 73 -25.93 -11.14 -27.65
N ASP A 74 -26.36 -9.94 -28.07
CA ASP A 74 -25.86 -9.23 -29.26
C ASP A 74 -24.46 -8.61 -29.08
N ARG A 75 -23.61 -9.20 -28.22
CA ARG A 75 -22.25 -8.72 -27.94
C ARG A 75 -21.21 -9.82 -28.20
N TYR A 76 -20.04 -9.41 -28.65
CA TYR A 76 -18.89 -10.29 -28.87
C TYR A 76 -18.01 -10.32 -27.62
N PRO A 77 -18.10 -11.35 -26.75
CA PRO A 77 -17.49 -11.32 -25.43
C PRO A 77 -15.97 -11.19 -25.46
N ALA A 78 -15.30 -11.83 -26.42
CA ALA A 78 -13.84 -11.75 -26.54
C ALA A 78 -13.33 -10.36 -26.97
N GLY A 79 -14.20 -9.47 -27.46
CA GLY A 79 -13.83 -8.09 -27.80
C GLY A 79 -13.60 -7.21 -26.57
N ASP A 80 -14.25 -7.53 -25.45
CA ASP A 80 -14.22 -6.74 -24.22
C ASP A 80 -13.23 -7.30 -23.18
N ILE A 81 -12.53 -8.40 -23.48
CA ILE A 81 -11.66 -9.11 -22.54
C ILE A 81 -10.20 -8.88 -22.90
N SER A 82 -9.46 -8.28 -21.95
CA SER A 82 -8.00 -8.26 -22.01
C SER A 82 -7.43 -9.49 -21.33
N LEU A 83 -6.52 -10.20 -21.99
CA LEU A 83 -5.78 -11.31 -21.37
C LEU A 83 -4.71 -10.84 -20.37
N ARG A 84 -4.37 -9.55 -20.39
CA ARG A 84 -3.28 -8.96 -19.59
C ARG A 84 -3.77 -8.06 -18.47
N ASN A 85 -4.97 -7.49 -18.60
CA ASN A 85 -5.50 -6.55 -17.63
C ASN A 85 -6.72 -7.16 -16.94
N ALA A 86 -6.76 -7.08 -15.62
CA ALA A 86 -7.90 -7.54 -14.85
C ALA A 86 -9.16 -6.68 -15.09
N THR A 87 -9.00 -5.43 -15.55
CA THR A 87 -10.09 -4.52 -15.91
C THR A 87 -10.11 -4.23 -17.41
N PRO A 88 -11.31 -4.14 -18.02
CA PRO A 88 -11.47 -3.79 -19.44
C PRO A 88 -11.30 -2.29 -19.71
N ASP A 89 -11.45 -1.44 -18.68
CA ASP A 89 -11.45 0.01 -18.82
C ASP A 89 -10.02 0.56 -19.02
N GLN A 90 -9.84 1.35 -20.08
CA GLN A 90 -8.55 1.95 -20.45
C GLN A 90 -8.68 3.46 -20.63
N ILE A 91 -7.61 4.17 -20.29
CA ILE A 91 -7.44 5.60 -20.54
C ILE A 91 -6.48 5.79 -21.69
N THR A 92 -6.95 6.48 -22.74
CA THR A 92 -6.14 6.86 -23.89
C THR A 92 -5.39 8.16 -23.60
N LEU A 93 -4.09 8.15 -23.83
CA LEU A 93 -3.21 9.29 -23.61
C LEU A 93 -3.08 10.09 -24.91
N VAL A 94 -3.54 11.33 -24.92
CA VAL A 94 -3.60 12.19 -26.11
C VAL A 94 -2.79 13.45 -25.91
N THR A 95 -1.97 13.81 -26.89
CA THR A 95 -1.23 15.08 -26.92
C THR A 95 -1.60 15.92 -28.15
N GLN A 96 -1.46 17.24 -28.04
CA GLN A 96 -1.66 18.16 -29.17
C GLN A 96 -0.31 18.51 -29.82
N GLU A 97 -0.15 18.16 -31.09
CA GLU A 97 0.97 18.61 -31.94
C GLU A 97 0.41 19.59 -33.00
N GLY A 98 0.34 20.88 -32.66
CA GLY A 98 -0.25 21.89 -33.53
C GLY A 98 -1.76 21.68 -33.71
N PRO A 99 -2.30 21.60 -34.96
CA PRO A 99 -3.73 21.41 -35.19
C PRO A 99 -4.21 19.95 -35.11
N LYS A 100 -3.32 18.98 -34.86
CA LYS A 100 -3.67 17.56 -34.82
C LYS A 100 -3.45 16.97 -33.44
N ALA A 101 -4.45 16.23 -32.97
CA ALA A 101 -4.31 15.37 -31.80
C ALA A 101 -3.56 14.10 -32.20
N ARG A 102 -2.64 13.66 -31.34
CA ARG A 102 -1.86 12.44 -31.48
C ARG A 102 -2.02 11.60 -30.22
N THR A 103 -2.35 10.32 -30.37
CA THR A 103 -2.32 9.35 -29.27
C THR A 103 -0.88 8.94 -29.01
N ILE A 104 -0.44 9.01 -27.75
CA ILE A 104 0.90 8.58 -27.33
C ILE A 104 0.89 7.18 -26.70
N GLY A 105 -0.24 6.74 -26.15
CA GLY A 105 -0.34 5.42 -25.52
C GLY A 105 -1.67 5.21 -24.82
N GLN A 106 -1.76 4.11 -24.08
CA GLN A 106 -2.89 3.73 -23.25
C GLN A 106 -2.40 3.20 -21.91
N VAL A 107 -3.18 3.44 -20.86
CA VAL A 107 -2.99 2.88 -19.52
C VAL A 107 -4.31 2.29 -19.04
N ASP A 108 -4.30 1.31 -18.13
CA ASP A 108 -5.54 0.85 -17.51
C ASP A 108 -6.11 1.92 -16.56
N LEU A 109 -7.41 1.83 -16.28
CA LEU A 109 -8.12 2.81 -15.47
C LEU A 109 -7.54 2.97 -14.05
N ASN A 110 -7.15 1.88 -13.39
CA ASN A 110 -6.65 1.94 -12.03
C ASN A 110 -5.28 2.62 -11.99
N SER A 111 -4.43 2.31 -12.96
CA SER A 111 -3.14 2.96 -13.12
C SER A 111 -3.27 4.44 -13.48
N ALA A 112 -4.31 4.81 -14.22
CA ALA A 112 -4.53 6.19 -14.62
C ALA A 112 -4.64 7.14 -13.43
N TYR A 113 -5.19 6.70 -12.29
CA TYR A 113 -5.38 7.56 -11.13
C TYR A 113 -4.08 8.00 -10.48
N TRP A 114 -3.01 7.21 -10.57
CA TRP A 114 -1.72 7.57 -10.00
C TRP A 114 -0.68 7.97 -11.04
N MET A 115 -0.78 7.49 -12.29
CA MET A 115 0.15 7.81 -13.37
C MET A 115 -0.20 9.08 -14.14
N VAL A 116 -1.50 9.31 -14.36
CA VAL A 116 -1.98 10.40 -15.23
C VAL A 116 -3.14 11.17 -14.60
N HIS A 117 -3.09 11.37 -13.29
CA HIS A 117 -3.98 12.34 -12.64
C HIS A 117 -3.71 13.77 -13.14
N PRO A 118 -4.64 14.72 -12.95
CA PRO A 118 -4.40 16.12 -13.29
C PRO A 118 -3.11 16.64 -12.62
N GLU A 119 -2.30 17.37 -13.39
CA GLU A 119 -0.97 17.89 -13.01
C GLU A 119 0.13 16.83 -12.78
N ALA A 120 -0.13 15.55 -13.10
CA ALA A 120 0.90 14.52 -13.09
C ALA A 120 1.94 14.75 -14.19
N VAL A 121 3.17 14.31 -13.93
CA VAL A 121 4.26 14.21 -14.89
C VAL A 121 4.36 12.77 -15.36
N TYR A 122 3.92 12.53 -16.59
CA TYR A 122 4.02 11.24 -17.25
C TYR A 122 5.29 11.19 -18.11
N LEU A 123 6.08 10.14 -17.97
CA LEU A 123 7.28 9.92 -18.76
C LEU A 123 7.01 8.85 -19.82
N HIS A 124 7.22 9.19 -21.09
CA HIS A 124 7.05 8.27 -22.20
C HIS A 124 8.28 8.29 -23.10
N GLU A 125 8.98 7.16 -23.18
CA GLU A 125 10.23 7.02 -23.96
C GLU A 125 11.27 8.12 -23.66
N GLY A 126 11.37 8.53 -22.38
CA GLY A 126 12.27 9.60 -21.93
C GLY A 126 11.77 11.02 -22.19
N THR A 127 10.60 11.18 -22.82
CA THR A 127 9.95 12.48 -23.02
C THR A 127 8.95 12.75 -21.90
N SER A 128 9.05 13.91 -21.26
CA SER A 128 8.16 14.32 -20.19
C SER A 128 6.89 15.00 -20.73
N TYR A 129 5.76 14.61 -20.16
CA TYR A 129 4.44 15.14 -20.46
C TYR A 129 3.77 15.56 -19.17
N LEU A 130 3.23 16.79 -19.13
CA LEU A 130 2.36 17.25 -18.07
C LEU A 130 0.92 16.90 -18.43
N VAL A 131 0.21 16.27 -17.52
CA VAL A 131 -1.21 15.98 -17.68
C VAL A 131 -2.01 17.24 -17.36
N GLU A 132 -2.73 17.76 -18.36
CA GLU A 132 -3.58 18.94 -18.21
C GLU A 132 -4.97 18.57 -17.68
N ASP A 133 -5.51 17.42 -18.12
CA ASP A 133 -6.83 16.95 -17.75
C ASP A 133 -6.93 15.42 -17.85
N LEU A 134 -7.73 14.81 -16.97
CA LEU A 134 -8.09 13.39 -17.00
C LEU A 134 -9.62 13.27 -16.99
N ASN A 135 -10.18 12.87 -18.12
CA ASN A 135 -11.62 12.68 -18.28
C ASN A 135 -11.96 11.19 -18.20
N LEU A 136 -12.54 10.79 -17.06
CA LEU A 136 -12.92 9.41 -16.78
C LEU A 136 -14.17 8.96 -17.57
N GLU A 137 -15.04 9.90 -17.96
CA GLU A 137 -16.26 9.57 -18.73
C GLU A 137 -15.93 9.24 -20.19
N THR A 138 -14.97 9.96 -20.78
CA THR A 138 -14.53 9.75 -22.16
C THR A 138 -13.34 8.80 -22.27
N GLY A 139 -12.76 8.37 -21.15
CA GLY A 139 -11.59 7.50 -21.11
C GLY A 139 -10.34 8.14 -21.72
N THR A 140 -10.14 9.44 -21.53
CA THR A 140 -9.06 10.21 -22.20
C THR A 140 -8.31 11.08 -21.21
N ALA A 141 -6.98 11.04 -21.26
CA ALA A 141 -6.10 11.99 -20.59
C ALA A 141 -5.45 12.91 -21.64
N HIS A 142 -5.47 14.22 -21.40
CA HIS A 142 -4.85 15.23 -22.25
C HIS A 142 -3.50 15.62 -21.68
N LEU A 143 -2.46 15.48 -22.51
CA LEU A 143 -1.08 15.68 -22.12
C LEU A 143 -0.40 16.72 -22.99
N LYS A 144 0.46 17.51 -22.35
CA LYS A 144 1.30 18.51 -23.00
C LYS A 144 2.75 18.16 -22.79
N GLN A 145 3.50 18.04 -23.89
CA GLN A 145 4.95 17.85 -23.80
C GLN A 145 5.61 19.06 -23.13
N VAL A 146 6.43 18.79 -22.12
CA VAL A 146 7.12 19.83 -21.35
C VAL A 146 8.55 19.42 -21.06
N LEU A 147 9.46 20.40 -20.99
CA LEU A 147 10.81 20.21 -20.47
C LEU A 147 10.81 20.66 -19.01
N ILE A 148 10.85 19.70 -18.10
CA ILE A 148 10.81 19.91 -16.64
C ILE A 148 11.87 19.07 -15.95
N ASP A 149 12.36 19.57 -14.82
CA ASP A 149 13.43 19.00 -14.01
C ASP A 149 12.92 18.33 -12.72
N TYR A 150 11.63 17.95 -12.70
CA TYR A 150 11.00 17.22 -11.61
C TYR A 150 10.07 16.11 -12.12
N TYR A 151 9.71 15.19 -11.24
CA TYR A 151 8.66 14.19 -11.43
C TYR A 151 7.59 14.33 -10.34
N THR A 152 6.43 13.72 -10.57
CA THR A 152 5.35 13.66 -9.59
C THR A 152 5.26 12.29 -8.96
N GLN A 153 4.98 12.27 -7.66
CA GLN A 153 4.68 11.04 -6.92
C GLN A 153 3.28 11.19 -6.30
N SER A 154 2.39 10.25 -6.56
CA SER A 154 1.03 10.27 -6.02
C SER A 154 1.02 10.05 -4.50
N LYS A 155 0.07 10.68 -3.82
CA LYS A 155 -0.27 10.45 -2.43
C LYS A 155 -1.56 9.66 -2.37
N THR A 156 -1.44 8.40 -1.95
CA THR A 156 -2.56 7.46 -1.93
C THR A 156 -2.94 7.14 -0.50
N ASN A 157 -4.23 7.31 -0.18
CA ASN A 157 -4.80 6.74 1.03
C ASN A 157 -5.21 5.30 0.77
N THR A 158 -4.86 4.39 1.67
CA THR A 158 -5.22 2.97 1.57
C THR A 158 -5.97 2.57 2.82
N GLN A 159 -7.11 1.92 2.64
CA GLN A 159 -7.89 1.31 3.71
C GLN A 159 -8.07 -0.17 3.39
N VAL A 160 -7.93 -1.02 4.39
CA VAL A 160 -8.10 -2.47 4.24
C VAL A 160 -9.16 -2.96 5.21
N GLU A 161 -10.13 -3.72 4.71
CA GLU A 161 -11.23 -4.25 5.49
C GLU A 161 -11.32 -5.77 5.32
N GLU A 162 -11.66 -6.47 6.40
CA GLU A 162 -11.87 -7.92 6.35
C GLU A 162 -13.24 -8.24 5.76
N ILE A 163 -13.27 -9.12 4.77
CA ILE A 163 -14.51 -9.70 4.23
C ILE A 163 -14.80 -11.02 4.94
N SER A 164 -13.80 -11.90 4.99
CA SER A 164 -13.94 -13.26 5.55
C SER A 164 -12.61 -13.82 6.02
N ARG A 165 -12.57 -14.29 7.27
CA ARG A 165 -11.41 -15.00 7.82
C ARG A 165 -11.39 -16.45 7.34
N LEU A 166 -10.29 -16.87 6.73
CA LEU A 166 -10.09 -18.25 6.28
C LEU A 166 -9.26 -19.06 7.29
N LYS A 167 -8.19 -18.47 7.83
CA LYS A 167 -7.32 -19.10 8.83
C LYS A 167 -6.84 -18.08 9.85
N GLU A 168 -6.61 -18.53 11.07
CA GLU A 168 -6.03 -17.74 12.15
C GLU A 168 -5.21 -18.64 13.07
N GLU A 169 -4.01 -18.20 13.41
CA GLU A 169 -3.10 -18.90 14.31
C GLU A 169 -2.45 -17.89 15.27
N GLN A 170 -2.42 -18.22 16.55
CA GLN A 170 -1.65 -17.45 17.53
C GLN A 170 -0.16 -17.74 17.33
N VAL A 171 0.65 -16.68 17.39
CA VAL A 171 2.11 -16.75 17.24
C VAL A 171 2.75 -16.02 18.43
N PRO A 172 4.06 -16.18 18.69
CA PRO A 172 4.72 -15.36 19.68
C PRO A 172 4.45 -13.88 19.41
N GLY A 173 4.13 -13.11 20.45
CA GLY A 173 3.90 -11.67 20.39
C GLY A 173 2.73 -11.17 19.52
N GLY A 174 1.84 -12.06 19.05
CA GLY A 174 0.73 -11.66 18.21
C GLY A 174 -0.09 -12.81 17.62
N ALA A 175 -0.79 -12.50 16.54
CA ALA A 175 -1.52 -13.48 15.74
C ALA A 175 -1.19 -13.29 14.26
N LYS A 176 -1.30 -14.38 13.50
CA LYS A 176 -1.29 -14.34 12.04
C LYS A 176 -2.62 -14.83 11.50
N ALA A 177 -3.11 -14.22 10.44
CA ALA A 177 -4.35 -14.63 9.80
C ALA A 177 -4.27 -14.52 8.28
N LEU A 178 -5.17 -15.25 7.62
CA LEU A 178 -5.33 -15.30 6.19
C LEU A 178 -6.81 -15.18 5.89
N GLY A 179 -7.18 -14.36 4.91
CA GLY A 179 -8.57 -14.16 4.57
C GLY A 179 -8.81 -13.32 3.34
N GLU A 180 -10.07 -13.24 2.97
CA GLU A 180 -10.55 -12.32 1.94
C GLU A 180 -10.62 -10.92 2.52
N ILE A 181 -10.05 -9.96 1.80
CA ILE A 181 -10.01 -8.55 2.18
C ILE A 181 -10.50 -7.67 1.04
N LEU A 182 -11.01 -6.50 1.41
CA LEU A 182 -11.29 -5.39 0.51
C LEU A 182 -10.22 -4.30 0.72
N VAL A 183 -9.43 -4.04 -0.31
CA VAL A 183 -8.47 -2.94 -0.32
C VAL A 183 -9.08 -1.78 -1.09
N THR A 184 -9.25 -0.64 -0.41
CA THR A 184 -9.73 0.61 -0.99
C THR A 184 -8.56 1.57 -1.10
N LYS A 185 -8.19 1.96 -2.32
CA LYS A 185 -7.14 2.95 -2.58
C LYS A 185 -7.74 4.22 -3.16
N GLN A 186 -7.33 5.37 -2.65
CA GLN A 186 -7.76 6.66 -3.18
C GLN A 186 -6.56 7.59 -3.35
N VAL A 187 -6.35 8.08 -4.57
CA VAL A 187 -5.36 9.12 -4.83
C VAL A 187 -5.94 10.46 -4.37
N THR A 188 -5.31 11.03 -3.33
CA THR A 188 -5.77 12.25 -2.64
C THR A 188 -4.94 13.48 -2.99
N GLY A 189 -3.79 13.28 -3.60
CA GLY A 189 -2.86 14.34 -3.94
C GLY A 189 -1.58 13.79 -4.55
N TYR A 190 -0.57 14.63 -4.62
CA TYR A 190 0.74 14.28 -5.16
C TYR A 190 1.83 15.23 -4.66
N LYS A 191 3.08 14.81 -4.78
CA LYS A 191 4.29 15.60 -4.51
C LYS A 191 5.04 15.86 -5.82
N LYS A 192 5.72 17.00 -5.91
CA LYS A 192 6.68 17.34 -6.96
C LYS A 192 8.08 17.17 -6.40
N ILE A 193 8.89 16.33 -7.02
CA ILE A 193 10.22 15.97 -6.54
C ILE A 193 11.23 16.25 -7.65
N ARG A 194 12.25 17.06 -7.33
CA ARG A 194 13.32 17.41 -8.28
C ARG A 194 14.11 16.17 -8.67
N TRP A 195 14.38 16.02 -9.97
CA TRP A 195 15.25 14.96 -10.48
C TRP A 195 16.66 15.07 -9.86
N TYR A 196 17.29 13.93 -9.64
CA TYR A 196 18.65 13.75 -9.10
C TYR A 196 18.85 14.17 -7.64
N THR A 197 18.34 15.34 -7.21
CA THR A 197 18.51 15.82 -5.83
C THR A 197 17.46 15.26 -4.88
N HIS A 198 16.35 14.74 -5.40
CA HIS A 198 15.20 14.29 -4.61
C HIS A 198 14.63 15.38 -3.69
N GLU A 199 14.86 16.65 -4.03
CA GLU A 199 14.35 17.78 -3.27
C GLU A 199 12.83 17.91 -3.47
N PHE A 200 12.10 18.06 -2.36
CA PHE A 200 10.68 18.36 -2.39
C PHE A 200 10.44 19.79 -2.89
N LEU A 201 9.71 19.92 -4.01
CA LEU A 201 9.41 21.20 -4.66
C LEU A 201 8.02 21.72 -4.34
N GLY A 202 7.13 20.86 -3.86
CA GLY A 202 5.74 21.21 -3.55
C GLY A 202 4.80 20.02 -3.65
N SER A 203 3.53 20.25 -3.36
CA SER A 203 2.48 19.24 -3.44
C SER A 203 1.19 19.83 -4.02
N GLY A 204 0.32 18.95 -4.51
CA GLY A 204 -1.04 19.29 -4.92
C GLY A 204 -2.05 18.30 -4.37
N GLU A 205 -3.32 18.69 -4.38
CA GLU A 205 -4.44 17.81 -4.02
C GLU A 205 -5.16 17.36 -5.29
N VAL A 206 -5.71 16.15 -5.22
CA VAL A 206 -6.42 15.51 -6.32
C VAL A 206 -7.66 14.85 -5.76
N SER A 207 -8.79 15.02 -6.44
CA SER A 207 -10.07 14.42 -6.09
C SER A 207 -10.44 13.35 -7.12
N LEU A 208 -9.90 12.15 -6.96
CA LEU A 208 -10.24 10.99 -7.79
C LEU A 208 -11.08 9.98 -7.02
N PRO A 209 -11.92 9.20 -7.72
CA PRO A 209 -12.70 8.14 -7.09
C PRO A 209 -11.77 7.04 -6.53
N PRO A 210 -12.21 6.31 -5.49
CA PRO A 210 -11.44 5.20 -4.98
C PRO A 210 -11.48 4.00 -5.92
N THR A 211 -10.39 3.23 -5.96
CA THR A 211 -10.35 1.89 -6.54
C THR A 211 -10.58 0.85 -5.46
N LEU A 212 -11.28 -0.22 -5.83
CA LEU A 212 -11.62 -1.33 -4.95
C LEU A 212 -10.96 -2.61 -5.47
N LEU A 213 -10.28 -3.31 -4.58
CA LEU A 213 -9.63 -4.58 -4.86
C LEU A 213 -10.07 -5.63 -3.83
N ASN A 214 -10.92 -6.55 -4.26
CA ASN A 214 -11.22 -7.77 -3.51
C ASN A 214 -10.11 -8.78 -3.77
N THR A 215 -9.40 -9.21 -2.73
CA THR A 215 -8.25 -10.11 -2.86
C THR A 215 -8.04 -10.95 -1.60
N ILE A 216 -7.04 -11.82 -1.62
CA ILE A 216 -6.58 -12.56 -0.44
C ILE A 216 -5.44 -11.80 0.23
N GLY A 217 -5.54 -11.63 1.54
CA GLY A 217 -4.55 -10.99 2.38
C GLY A 217 -4.02 -11.93 3.44
N TYR A 218 -2.73 -11.81 3.71
CA TYR A 218 -2.01 -12.38 4.83
C TYR A 218 -1.63 -11.26 5.79
N TRP A 219 -2.10 -11.31 7.04
CA TRP A 219 -1.78 -10.27 8.02
C TRP A 219 -1.21 -10.80 9.32
N ILE A 220 -0.40 -9.94 9.94
CA ILE A 220 0.24 -10.14 11.24
C ILE A 220 -0.22 -9.01 12.15
N THR A 221 -0.86 -9.37 13.25
CA THR A 221 -1.36 -8.43 14.26
C THR A 221 -0.54 -8.59 15.53
N LEU A 222 0.00 -7.49 16.06
CA LEU A 222 0.74 -7.51 17.32
C LEU A 222 -0.24 -7.55 18.50
N ASP A 223 0.01 -8.43 19.47
CA ASP A 223 -0.82 -8.46 20.68
C ASP A 223 -0.56 -7.23 21.57
N GLN A 224 -1.53 -6.90 22.41
CA GLN A 224 -1.43 -5.74 23.29
C GLN A 224 -0.20 -5.82 24.20
N THR A 225 0.19 -7.01 24.66
CA THR A 225 1.35 -7.19 25.55
C THR A 225 2.67 -6.88 24.86
N THR A 226 2.77 -7.17 23.57
CA THR A 226 3.93 -6.92 22.72
C THR A 226 4.02 -5.46 22.40
N VAL A 227 2.89 -4.86 22.04
CA VAL A 227 2.77 -3.42 21.86
C VAL A 227 3.21 -2.71 23.15
N ASP A 228 2.70 -3.11 24.31
CA ASP A 228 3.05 -2.49 25.59
C ASP A 228 4.50 -2.77 25.99
N ARG A 229 5.05 -3.95 25.72
CA ARG A 229 6.47 -4.24 25.94
C ARG A 229 7.38 -3.37 25.06
N ILE A 230 7.01 -3.16 23.80
CA ILE A 230 7.75 -2.25 22.90
C ILE A 230 7.62 -0.80 23.39
N LYS A 231 6.46 -0.42 23.95
CA LYS A 231 6.28 0.89 24.61
C LYS A 231 7.15 1.03 25.88
N ASP A 232 7.23 -0.02 26.70
CA ASP A 232 7.87 -0.02 28.02
C ASP A 232 9.39 -0.15 27.96
N GLN A 233 9.94 -0.75 26.90
CA GLN A 233 11.37 -1.05 26.81
C GLN A 233 12.28 0.18 26.74
N ASN A 234 11.76 1.41 26.68
CA ASN A 234 12.53 2.65 26.87
C ASN A 234 13.92 2.62 26.20
N LEU A 235 14.00 2.07 24.97
CA LEU A 235 15.11 2.20 24.01
C LEU A 235 15.27 3.68 23.55
N TRP A 236 15.18 4.61 24.51
CA TRP A 236 14.79 6.01 24.34
C TRP A 236 15.78 6.97 25.01
N ASN A 237 17.08 6.73 24.83
CA ASN A 237 18.05 7.81 24.91
C ASN A 237 18.61 8.02 23.51
N ALA A 238 17.87 8.73 22.66
CA ALA A 238 18.51 9.41 21.55
C ALA A 238 19.40 10.50 22.16
N GLU A 239 20.60 10.71 21.59
CA GLU A 239 21.37 11.90 21.92
C GLU A 239 20.49 13.15 21.78
N PRO A 240 20.69 14.21 22.60
CA PRO A 240 19.88 15.41 22.51
C PRO A 240 19.90 15.96 21.09
N ASN A 241 18.73 16.05 20.44
CA ASN A 241 18.64 16.72 19.14
C ASN A 241 19.14 18.17 19.28
N ASP A 242 19.96 18.63 18.34
CA ASP A 242 20.31 20.04 18.25
C ASP A 242 19.14 20.82 17.64
N TYR A 243 18.38 21.50 18.51
CA TYR A 243 17.26 22.36 18.12
C TYR A 243 17.69 23.77 17.69
N GLY A 244 18.99 24.03 17.63
CA GLY A 244 19.57 25.31 17.27
C GLY A 244 19.57 26.33 18.41
N PRO A 245 20.32 27.44 18.25
CA PRO A 245 20.60 28.41 19.31
C PRO A 245 19.37 29.21 19.78
N ASN A 246 18.31 29.27 18.96
CA ASN A 246 17.10 30.04 19.26
C ASN A 246 16.00 29.23 19.95
N TRP A 247 16.24 27.94 20.22
CA TRP A 247 15.21 27.04 20.72
C TRP A 247 14.56 27.51 22.01
N ASP A 248 15.32 28.05 22.96
CA ASP A 248 14.75 28.56 24.22
C ASP A 248 13.76 29.70 24.02
N ALA A 249 14.00 30.57 23.02
CA ALA A 249 13.09 31.66 22.68
C ALA A 249 11.83 31.13 22.00
N ILE A 250 11.98 30.21 21.05
CA ILE A 250 10.89 29.54 20.34
C ILE A 250 10.01 28.75 21.33
N ARG A 251 10.63 27.99 22.23
CA ARG A 251 9.95 27.23 23.27
C ARG A 251 9.08 28.13 24.16
N LYS A 252 9.61 29.26 24.63
CA LYS A 252 8.83 30.24 25.40
C LYS A 252 7.69 30.85 24.58
N GLN A 253 7.90 31.08 23.29
CA GLN A 253 6.87 31.61 22.41
C GLN A 253 5.72 30.62 22.22
N VAL A 254 6.02 29.34 22.02
CA VAL A 254 5.02 28.26 21.90
C VAL A 254 4.26 28.08 23.20
N LEU A 255 4.95 28.02 24.35
CA LEU A 255 4.30 27.93 25.66
C LEU A 255 3.33 29.09 25.91
N ARG A 256 3.70 30.33 25.55
CA ARG A 256 2.82 31.49 25.66
C ARG A 256 1.64 31.45 24.69
N ARG A 257 1.87 31.02 23.44
CA ARG A 257 0.82 30.83 22.43
C ARG A 257 -0.24 29.86 22.95
N ASP A 258 0.21 28.79 23.59
CA ASP A 258 -0.61 27.69 24.10
C ASP A 258 -1.16 27.95 25.50
N GLY A 259 -0.96 29.16 26.03
CA GLY A 259 -1.50 29.58 27.33
C GLY A 259 -0.91 28.81 28.52
N GLU A 260 0.33 28.33 28.41
CA GLU A 260 1.03 27.54 29.43
C GLU A 260 0.22 26.32 29.90
N ARG A 261 -0.48 25.70 28.94
CA ARG A 261 -1.29 24.50 29.14
C ARG A 261 -1.00 23.46 28.07
N CYS A 262 -1.09 22.20 28.46
CA CYS A 262 -1.08 21.10 27.52
C CYS A 262 -2.27 21.22 26.56
N GLN A 263 -2.00 21.19 25.26
CA GLN A 263 -3.02 21.32 24.21
C GLN A 263 -3.86 20.04 24.00
N VAL A 264 -3.51 18.94 24.69
CA VAL A 264 -4.25 17.67 24.62
C VAL A 264 -5.15 17.47 25.84
N CYS A 265 -4.61 17.57 27.06
CA CYS A 265 -5.37 17.32 28.28
C CYS A 265 -5.72 18.57 29.10
N GLY A 266 -5.17 19.75 28.76
CA GLY A 266 -5.44 21.01 29.46
C GLY A 266 -4.65 21.23 30.77
N ALA A 267 -3.80 20.27 31.17
CA ALA A 267 -2.96 20.38 32.36
C ALA A 267 -2.09 21.64 32.33
N ALA A 268 -2.04 22.37 33.45
CA ALA A 268 -1.28 23.62 33.58
C ALA A 268 0.20 23.36 33.85
N GLY A 269 1.06 24.27 33.41
CA GLY A 269 2.50 24.19 33.65
C GLY A 269 2.93 24.38 35.10
N ASP A 270 2.01 24.81 35.97
CA ASP A 270 2.25 24.99 37.41
C ASP A 270 2.31 23.64 38.15
N ASP A 271 1.61 22.62 37.65
CA ASP A 271 1.56 21.28 38.26
C ASP A 271 2.71 20.39 37.79
N GLN A 272 3.15 20.53 36.54
CA GLN A 272 4.22 19.73 35.91
C GLN A 272 4.95 20.52 34.81
N PRO A 273 6.26 20.29 34.59
CA PRO A 273 6.99 20.98 33.54
C PRO A 273 6.44 20.63 32.15
N LEU A 274 5.95 21.63 31.42
CA LEU A 274 5.47 21.46 30.05
C LEU A 274 6.60 21.36 29.03
N HIS A 275 6.39 20.52 28.03
CA HIS A 275 7.31 20.28 26.93
C HIS A 275 6.73 20.89 25.64
N VAL A 276 7.60 21.23 24.69
CA VAL A 276 7.21 21.62 23.34
C VAL A 276 7.61 20.49 22.42
N HIS A 277 6.63 19.91 21.74
CA HIS A 277 6.77 18.77 20.86
C HIS A 277 6.65 19.19 19.40
N HIS A 278 7.44 18.59 18.52
CA HIS A 278 7.30 18.77 17.07
C HIS A 278 6.24 17.83 16.51
N LEU A 279 5.21 18.36 15.83
CA LEU A 279 4.15 17.59 15.18
C LEU A 279 4.71 16.69 14.07
N GLN A 280 5.69 17.19 13.31
CA GLN A 280 6.53 16.43 12.40
C GLN A 280 7.98 16.42 12.91
N PRO A 281 8.66 15.25 12.97
CA PRO A 281 10.03 15.14 13.48
C PRO A 281 11.04 16.05 12.78
N LEU A 282 12.08 16.49 13.52
CA LEU A 282 13.14 17.37 13.01
C LEU A 282 13.80 16.86 11.72
N ARG A 283 14.04 15.55 11.64
CA ARG A 283 14.65 14.86 10.49
C ARG A 283 13.86 15.01 9.19
N ASN A 284 12.59 15.40 9.23
CA ASN A 284 11.77 15.62 8.05
C ASN A 284 12.04 16.97 7.38
N PHE A 285 12.90 17.81 7.95
CA PHE A 285 13.18 19.16 7.47
C PHE A 285 14.64 19.31 7.08
N ILE A 286 14.87 20.03 5.97
CA ILE A 286 16.21 20.31 5.42
C ILE A 286 17.03 21.22 6.35
N ASN A 287 16.34 22.09 7.11
CA ASN A 287 16.97 22.96 8.08
C ASN A 287 16.12 23.05 9.36
N ILE A 288 16.82 23.38 10.45
CA ILE A 288 16.24 23.46 11.80
C ILE A 288 15.18 24.57 11.89
N ASP A 289 15.35 25.67 11.15
CA ASP A 289 14.40 26.79 11.15
C ASP A 289 13.02 26.38 10.60
N ALA A 290 12.98 25.55 9.55
CA ALA A 290 11.74 25.01 9.00
C ALA A 290 11.06 24.05 9.98
N ALA A 291 11.83 23.19 10.65
CA ALA A 291 11.30 22.30 11.69
C ALA A 291 10.72 23.09 12.88
N ASN A 292 11.35 24.21 13.22
CA ASN A 292 11.00 25.05 14.37
C ASN A 292 9.92 26.10 14.09
N GLN A 293 9.25 26.03 12.93
CA GLN A 293 8.09 26.89 12.67
C GLN A 293 7.00 26.61 13.70
N LEU A 294 6.37 27.67 14.24
CA LEU A 294 5.37 27.55 15.30
C LEU A 294 4.24 26.57 14.96
N GLN A 295 3.81 26.53 13.71
CA GLN A 295 2.76 25.60 13.25
C GLN A 295 3.13 24.12 13.40
N ASN A 296 4.41 23.78 13.45
CA ASN A 296 4.91 22.43 13.65
C ASN A 296 5.15 22.13 15.15
N LEU A 297 4.83 23.05 16.06
CA LEU A 297 5.12 22.92 17.49
C LEU A 297 3.83 22.91 18.32
N ILE A 298 3.78 22.08 19.36
CA ILE A 298 2.65 21.97 20.28
C ILE A 298 3.11 21.79 21.73
N THR A 299 2.45 22.47 22.67
CA THR A 299 2.72 22.32 24.11
C THR A 299 2.03 21.08 24.69
N LEU A 300 2.80 20.19 25.32
CA LEU A 300 2.31 18.95 25.93
C LEU A 300 2.80 18.83 27.39
N CYS A 301 2.00 18.22 28.26
CA CYS A 301 2.49 17.76 29.57
C CYS A 301 3.36 16.49 29.39
N PRO A 302 4.18 16.10 30.37
CA PRO A 302 5.05 14.93 30.24
C PRO A 302 4.30 13.65 29.82
N ALA A 303 3.11 13.41 30.38
CA ALA A 303 2.29 12.25 30.02
C ALA A 303 1.81 12.30 28.56
N CYS A 304 1.27 13.43 28.09
CA CYS A 304 0.83 13.58 26.70
C CYS A 304 2.01 13.61 25.71
N HIS A 305 3.16 14.14 26.12
CA HIS A 305 4.38 14.14 25.33
C HIS A 305 4.87 12.72 25.09
N GLN A 306 4.94 11.92 26.16
CA GLN A 306 5.30 10.52 26.10
C GLN A 306 4.34 9.72 25.20
N LEU A 307 3.03 9.96 25.30
CA LEU A 307 2.04 9.34 24.41
C LEU A 307 2.22 9.73 22.94
N ALA A 308 2.50 11.00 22.65
CA ALA A 308 2.73 11.49 21.29
C ALA A 308 3.99 10.87 20.67
N GLU A 309 5.08 10.81 21.45
CA GLU A 309 6.33 10.17 21.04
C GLU A 309 6.15 8.66 20.80
N ILE A 310 5.52 7.95 21.74
CA ILE A 310 5.19 6.53 21.59
C ILE A 310 4.44 6.28 20.27
N GLY A 311 3.46 7.13 19.94
CA GLY A 311 2.70 7.02 18.69
C GLY A 311 3.54 7.19 17.43
N VAL A 312 4.59 8.03 17.46
CA VAL A 312 5.55 8.16 16.35
C VAL A 312 6.39 6.89 16.19
N ARG A 313 6.83 6.27 17.29
CA ARG A 313 7.70 5.09 17.20
C ARG A 313 7.01 3.80 16.85
N VAL A 314 5.78 3.59 17.33
CA VAL A 314 4.96 2.47 16.84
C VAL A 314 4.77 2.60 15.34
N ARG A 315 4.53 3.81 14.83
CA ARG A 315 4.46 4.06 13.38
C ARG A 315 5.79 3.79 12.67
N SER A 316 6.92 4.26 13.20
CA SER A 316 8.24 4.01 12.60
C SER A 316 8.63 2.53 12.62
N GLY A 317 8.39 1.80 13.71
CA GLY A 317 8.64 0.36 13.80
C GLY A 317 7.74 -0.45 12.88
N MET A 318 6.44 -0.12 12.81
CA MET A 318 5.50 -0.77 11.89
C MET A 318 5.82 -0.46 10.43
N ALA A 319 6.23 0.77 10.11
CA ALA A 319 6.68 1.15 8.78
C ALA A 319 7.94 0.37 8.38
N GLY A 320 8.93 0.29 9.28
CA GLY A 320 10.16 -0.47 9.03
C GLY A 320 9.91 -1.97 8.87
N PHE A 321 9.04 -2.53 9.71
CA PHE A 321 8.57 -3.92 9.63
C PHE A 321 7.82 -4.19 8.31
N SER A 322 6.88 -3.33 7.94
CA SER A 322 6.16 -3.38 6.67
C SER A 322 7.11 -3.33 5.48
N TYR A 323 8.11 -2.43 5.51
CA TYR A 323 9.07 -2.25 4.43
C TYR A 323 9.94 -3.48 4.21
N ILE A 324 10.52 -4.05 5.28
CA ILE A 324 11.38 -5.24 5.15
C ILE A 324 10.57 -6.45 4.68
N LEU A 325 9.34 -6.63 5.17
CA LEU A 325 8.47 -7.72 4.72
C LEU A 325 8.14 -7.57 3.23
N HIS A 326 7.74 -6.37 2.80
CA HIS A 326 7.45 -6.13 1.38
C HIS A 326 8.66 -6.32 0.48
N SER A 327 9.84 -5.87 0.92
CA SER A 327 11.08 -6.04 0.15
C SER A 327 11.52 -7.50 0.02
N LEU A 328 11.26 -8.32 1.04
CA LEU A 328 11.64 -9.74 1.06
C LEU A 328 10.59 -10.66 0.44
N ALA A 329 9.31 -10.28 0.44
CA ALA A 329 8.23 -11.12 -0.07
C ALA A 329 8.47 -11.58 -1.52
N PRO A 330 8.82 -10.70 -2.49
CA PRO A 330 9.12 -11.12 -3.86
C PRO A 330 10.31 -12.09 -3.96
N LEU A 331 11.31 -11.97 -3.09
CA LEU A 331 12.49 -12.86 -3.07
C LEU A 331 12.17 -14.25 -2.51
N LEU A 332 11.18 -14.35 -1.62
CA LEU A 332 10.73 -15.61 -1.03
C LEU A 332 9.73 -16.34 -1.92
N LEU A 333 8.80 -15.58 -2.48
CA LEU A 333 7.78 -16.08 -3.40
C LEU A 333 8.36 -16.34 -4.79
N MET A 334 9.47 -15.64 -5.11
CA MET A 334 10.04 -15.54 -6.43
C MET A 334 8.94 -15.09 -7.42
N CYS A 335 8.48 -13.85 -7.25
CA CYS A 335 7.50 -13.16 -8.08
C CYS A 335 7.96 -11.72 -8.38
N ASP A 336 7.19 -10.97 -9.19
CA ASP A 336 7.47 -9.55 -9.38
C ASP A 336 7.12 -8.75 -8.11
N GLY A 337 7.77 -7.60 -7.91
CA GLY A 337 7.49 -6.71 -6.78
C GLY A 337 6.10 -6.08 -6.84
N GLU A 338 5.50 -5.97 -8.03
CA GLU A 338 4.16 -5.44 -8.23
C GLU A 338 3.05 -6.47 -7.97
N ASP A 339 3.38 -7.77 -7.90
CA ASP A 339 2.41 -8.86 -7.70
C ASP A 339 1.88 -8.93 -6.26
N ILE A 340 2.66 -8.40 -5.30
CA ILE A 340 2.31 -8.37 -3.88
C ILE A 340 2.52 -6.98 -3.30
N ASP A 341 1.51 -6.49 -2.62
CA ASP A 341 1.54 -5.16 -2.02
C ASP A 341 1.38 -5.28 -0.50
N VAL A 342 1.72 -4.21 0.22
CA VAL A 342 1.69 -4.15 1.67
C VAL A 342 0.94 -2.93 2.16
N HIS A 343 0.26 -3.09 3.28
CA HIS A 343 -0.27 -1.97 4.05
C HIS A 343 -0.05 -2.22 5.53
N TYR A 344 0.25 -1.16 6.28
CA TYR A 344 0.27 -1.22 7.74
C TYR A 344 -0.69 -0.19 8.31
N ASP A 345 -1.39 -0.59 9.36
CA ASP A 345 -2.28 0.28 10.11
C ASP A 345 -2.08 0.05 11.62
N PRO A 346 -1.62 1.07 12.37
CA PRO A 346 -1.49 1.02 13.82
C PRO A 346 -2.81 0.76 14.56
N ASN A 347 -3.97 1.01 13.93
CA ASN A 347 -5.30 0.81 14.49
C ASN A 347 -6.20 0.10 13.47
N SER A 348 -5.76 -1.07 13.02
CA SER A 348 -6.40 -1.80 11.93
C SER A 348 -7.72 -2.44 12.32
N THR A 349 -8.71 -2.36 11.43
CA THR A 349 -9.95 -3.14 11.54
C THR A 349 -9.70 -4.65 11.45
N LEU A 350 -8.67 -5.08 10.69
CA LEU A 350 -8.25 -6.49 10.58
C LEU A 350 -7.77 -7.08 11.92
N GLY A 351 -7.13 -6.23 12.73
CA GLY A 351 -6.54 -6.58 14.02
C GLY A 351 -7.35 -6.11 15.21
N GLU A 352 -8.64 -5.82 15.05
CA GLU A 352 -9.53 -5.34 16.13
C GLU A 352 -9.00 -4.09 16.86
N GLY A 353 -8.39 -3.17 16.11
CA GLY A 353 -7.78 -1.94 16.63
C GLY A 353 -6.32 -2.07 17.06
N LEU A 354 -5.71 -3.25 16.89
CA LEU A 354 -4.30 -3.48 17.17
C LEU A 354 -3.42 -3.21 15.93
N PRO A 355 -2.13 -2.86 16.14
CA PRO A 355 -1.18 -2.65 15.05
C PRO A 355 -1.06 -3.89 14.17
N THR A 356 -1.33 -3.72 12.88
CA THR A 356 -1.37 -4.82 11.92
C THR A 356 -0.63 -4.46 10.62
N VAL A 357 0.15 -5.40 10.11
CA VAL A 357 0.69 -5.36 8.73
C VAL A 357 -0.03 -6.42 7.91
N VAL A 358 -0.54 -6.06 6.75
CA VAL A 358 -1.16 -6.95 5.77
C VAL A 358 -0.37 -6.93 4.47
N LEU A 359 0.03 -8.11 4.00
CA LEU A 359 0.52 -8.34 2.64
C LEU A 359 -0.60 -8.99 1.85
N PHE A 360 -0.83 -8.53 0.63
CA PHE A 360 -1.95 -9.01 -0.18
C PHE A 360 -1.61 -9.10 -1.65
N ASP A 361 -2.26 -10.05 -2.33
CA ASP A 361 -2.08 -10.26 -3.77
C ASP A 361 -2.64 -9.04 -4.50
N ASN A 362 -1.82 -8.37 -5.33
CA ASN A 362 -2.22 -7.17 -6.05
C ASN A 362 -3.03 -7.48 -7.33
N ILE A 363 -3.81 -8.57 -7.28
CA ILE A 363 -4.60 -9.09 -8.39
C ILE A 363 -5.99 -9.45 -7.84
N PRO A 364 -7.08 -9.02 -8.52
CA PRO A 364 -8.43 -9.34 -8.06
C PRO A 364 -8.64 -10.83 -7.84
N GLY A 365 -9.16 -11.21 -6.68
CA GLY A 365 -9.40 -12.59 -6.25
C GLY A 365 -8.14 -13.36 -5.78
N GLY A 366 -6.95 -12.77 -5.88
CA GLY A 366 -5.69 -13.39 -5.48
C GLY A 366 -5.16 -14.47 -6.45
N LEU A 367 -3.85 -14.72 -6.33
CA LEU A 367 -3.09 -15.76 -7.02
C LEU A 367 -2.52 -16.83 -6.07
N GLY A 368 -2.65 -16.64 -4.75
CA GLY A 368 -2.11 -17.55 -3.73
C GLY A 368 -0.73 -17.15 -3.19
N LEU A 369 -0.27 -15.93 -3.46
CA LEU A 369 1.01 -15.42 -2.95
C LEU A 369 0.93 -15.22 -1.43
N SER A 370 -0.14 -14.57 -0.97
CA SER A 370 -0.44 -14.35 0.45
C SER A 370 -0.64 -15.66 1.21
N GLU A 371 -1.29 -16.66 0.60
CA GLU A 371 -1.44 -17.99 1.21
C GLU A 371 -0.08 -18.69 1.39
N THR A 372 0.82 -18.50 0.44
CA THR A 372 2.19 -19.02 0.50
C THR A 372 2.97 -18.31 1.61
N LEU A 373 2.88 -16.98 1.73
CA LEU A 373 3.51 -16.25 2.83
C LEU A 373 2.97 -16.68 4.21
N TYR A 374 1.67 -16.89 4.34
CA TYR A 374 1.06 -17.39 5.58
C TYR A 374 1.67 -18.74 6.00
N SER A 375 1.94 -19.60 5.01
CA SER A 375 2.56 -20.92 5.21
C SER A 375 4.06 -20.81 5.55
N LEU A 376 4.76 -19.82 4.97
CA LEU A 376 6.18 -19.55 5.19
C LEU A 376 6.46 -18.58 6.36
N HIS A 377 5.45 -18.23 7.16
CA HIS A 377 5.51 -17.21 8.21
C HIS A 377 6.81 -17.20 9.02
N GLN A 378 7.21 -18.36 9.56
CA GLN A 378 8.38 -18.44 10.43
C GLN A 378 9.69 -18.19 9.67
N GLU A 379 9.85 -18.77 8.48
CA GLU A 379 11.02 -18.52 7.61
C GLU A 379 11.08 -17.06 7.18
N PHE A 380 9.92 -16.49 6.85
CA PHE A 380 9.80 -15.11 6.40
C PHE A 380 10.25 -14.12 7.48
N LEU A 381 9.76 -14.27 8.71
CA LEU A 381 10.17 -13.43 9.83
C LEU A 381 11.64 -13.64 10.21
N GLN A 382 12.15 -14.86 10.13
CA GLN A 382 13.56 -15.15 10.43
C GLN A 382 14.49 -14.45 9.43
N GLN A 383 14.17 -14.47 8.13
CA GLN A 383 14.95 -13.77 7.11
C GLN A 383 14.87 -12.24 7.27
N ALA A 384 13.69 -11.71 7.65
CA ALA A 384 13.56 -10.29 7.98
C ALA A 384 14.44 -9.92 9.17
N TYR A 385 14.43 -10.71 10.24
CA TYR A 385 15.27 -10.50 11.41
C TYR A 385 16.77 -10.53 11.07
N GLU A 386 17.21 -11.55 10.33
CA GLU A 386 18.60 -11.67 9.90
C GLU A 386 19.02 -10.47 9.04
N THR A 387 18.22 -10.10 8.04
CA THR A 387 18.50 -8.96 7.15
C THR A 387 18.66 -7.66 7.92
N VAL A 388 17.75 -7.37 8.86
CA VAL A 388 17.81 -6.14 9.66
C VAL A 388 18.97 -6.18 10.66
N SER A 389 19.24 -7.34 11.29
CA SER A 389 20.28 -7.49 12.31
C SER A 389 21.71 -7.41 11.75
N TYR A 390 21.95 -7.94 10.54
CA TYR A 390 23.25 -7.90 9.88
C TYR A 390 23.49 -6.61 9.09
N CYS A 391 22.47 -5.78 8.87
CA CYS A 391 22.65 -4.50 8.21
C CYS A 391 23.53 -3.57 9.05
N GLU A 392 24.49 -2.87 8.45
CA GLU A 392 25.41 -1.96 9.16
C GLU A 392 24.85 -0.53 9.34
N CYS A 393 23.63 -0.26 8.85
CA CYS A 393 23.02 1.07 9.00
C CYS A 393 22.71 1.38 10.48
N GLU A 394 22.71 2.66 10.83
CA GLU A 394 22.40 3.12 12.18
C GLU A 394 20.90 3.00 12.48
N ASP A 395 20.06 3.67 11.70
CA ASP A 395 18.61 3.79 11.99
C ASP A 395 17.71 3.29 10.84
N GLY A 396 18.25 3.14 9.63
CA GLY A 396 17.54 2.59 8.49
C GLY A 396 18.24 2.85 7.16
N CYS A 397 18.07 1.96 6.20
CA CYS A 397 18.46 2.18 4.81
C CYS A 397 17.55 1.38 3.86
N PRO A 398 17.55 1.68 2.54
CA PRO A 398 16.77 0.93 1.55
C PRO A 398 17.02 -0.58 1.52
N SER A 399 18.13 -1.06 2.09
CA SER A 399 18.45 -2.49 2.14
C SER A 399 17.91 -3.21 3.39
N CYS A 400 17.27 -2.50 4.33
CA CYS A 400 16.68 -3.10 5.53
C CYS A 400 15.26 -2.58 5.81
N VAL A 401 15.11 -1.61 6.70
CA VAL A 401 13.82 -1.05 7.16
C VAL A 401 13.36 0.16 6.35
N GLY A 402 14.05 0.48 5.25
CA GLY A 402 13.77 1.61 4.38
C GLY A 402 14.66 2.83 4.69
N PRO A 403 14.69 3.83 3.79
CA PRO A 403 15.49 5.04 3.95
C PRO A 403 14.94 5.97 5.02
N ILE A 404 15.83 6.59 5.79
CA ILE A 404 15.48 7.62 6.76
C ILE A 404 14.97 8.87 6.00
N GLY A 405 13.65 9.11 5.96
CA GLY A 405 13.10 10.29 5.28
C GLY A 405 11.57 10.29 5.09
N GLU A 406 11.04 11.49 4.80
CA GLU A 406 9.65 12.00 4.57
C GLU A 406 8.44 11.28 5.18
N GLU A 407 8.37 9.94 5.20
CA GLU A 407 7.34 9.14 5.89
C GLU A 407 7.85 8.50 7.19
N GLY A 408 9.14 8.64 7.49
CA GLY A 408 9.73 8.21 8.76
C GLY A 408 10.24 6.77 8.80
N SER A 409 10.71 6.21 7.67
CA SER A 409 11.33 4.88 7.58
C SER A 409 12.79 4.88 8.09
N GLY A 410 12.96 5.22 9.36
CA GLY A 410 14.09 4.83 10.20
C GLY A 410 13.49 4.39 11.54
N GLY A 411 13.79 3.17 11.95
CA GLY A 411 13.16 2.48 13.08
C GLY A 411 13.72 1.07 13.24
N LYS A 412 15.03 0.95 13.01
CA LYS A 412 15.73 -0.35 12.98
C LYS A 412 15.59 -1.07 14.32
N GLU A 413 15.78 -0.35 15.42
CA GLU A 413 15.65 -0.90 16.77
C GLU A 413 14.22 -1.36 17.06
N GLU A 414 13.23 -0.54 16.72
CA GLU A 414 11.82 -0.86 16.89
C GLU A 414 11.40 -2.06 16.02
N THR A 415 11.88 -2.11 14.77
CA THR A 415 11.62 -3.23 13.86
C THR A 415 12.24 -4.52 14.38
N LEU A 416 13.46 -4.47 14.91
CA LEU A 416 14.09 -5.62 15.56
C LEU A 416 13.33 -6.07 16.80
N ALA A 417 12.79 -5.13 17.59
CA ALA A 417 11.98 -5.46 18.77
C ALA A 417 10.68 -6.19 18.37
N ILE A 418 10.00 -5.73 17.30
CA ILE A 418 8.83 -6.39 16.71
C ILE A 418 9.20 -7.80 16.24
N LEU A 419 10.27 -7.93 15.44
CA LEU A 419 10.71 -9.22 14.89
C LEU A 419 11.08 -10.22 15.99
N LYS A 420 11.80 -9.79 17.04
CA LYS A 420 12.10 -10.63 18.20
C LYS A 420 10.83 -11.08 18.93
N ALA A 421 9.86 -10.17 19.11
CA ALA A 421 8.58 -10.52 19.70
C ALA A 421 7.89 -11.64 18.94
N LEU A 422 7.82 -11.50 17.61
CA LEU A 422 7.13 -12.42 16.72
C LEU A 422 7.85 -13.76 16.55
N LEU A 423 9.17 -13.79 16.73
CA LEU A 423 9.98 -14.99 16.72
C LEU A 423 10.10 -15.66 18.12
N GLY A 424 9.65 -14.99 19.18
CA GLY A 424 9.80 -15.46 20.56
C GLY A 424 11.24 -15.45 21.08
N LEU A 425 12.04 -14.49 20.63
CA LEU A 425 13.47 -14.32 20.96
C LEU A 425 13.72 -13.37 22.14
#